data_AF-A0AAU6ZCQ6-F1
#
_entry.id   AF-A0AAU6ZCQ6-F1
#
_cell.length_a   1.000
_cell.length_b   1.000
_cell.length_c   1.000
_cell.angle_alpha   90.00
_cell.angle_beta   90.00
_cell.angle_gamma   90.00
#
_symmetry.space_group_name_H-M   'P 1'
#
loop_
_entity.id
_entity.type
_entity.pdbx_description
1 polymer ?
#
loop_
_entity_poly.entity_id
_entity_poly.type
_entity_poly.pdbx_seq_one_letter_code
_entity_poly.pdbx_strand_id
1 'polypeptide(L)'
;MGDGELLAADGCPWISHFLGGPTGYVVHLQKGTVKHQGVGQAFWFRPANSVLSEVPVDDQELPTLFHAITRDHQDVSVQANVTYRFIDPVAVSSRLDFGLQPVGSAPAAGREQVATIIGQLCQSHAIDQIATTTLAEALERGVSQLRTVLAEALRADTRLLSTGIEILGVQVLAVRPESDVERALQTPVREHLQAEADRAVYERRALAVERERTISENEMASQIELATRREHLVSQEGANARRGAEEKAAAGFIEAQASAERKGIGASAEANQIRLVGEASAASEAATMEVYRGMEQATLLALALRDAAGSLPNIGNLTITPDLLSGALAGLFREPAGGAVAAGAGGAAGAVSAAGAAAGRVQK
;
A
#
# COMPACT_ATOMS: atom_id res chain seq x y z
N MET A 1 -14.01 57.11 12.61
CA MET A 1 -14.74 57.14 13.89
C MET A 1 -14.00 58.06 14.85
N GLY A 2 -14.27 59.35 14.71
CA GLY A 2 -13.88 60.39 15.64
C GLY A 2 -15.08 61.31 15.73
N ASP A 3 -16.12 60.81 16.39
CA ASP A 3 -17.34 61.59 16.64
C ASP A 3 -16.97 62.67 17.68
N GLY A 4 -17.38 63.92 17.45
CA GLY A 4 -17.03 65.04 18.34
C GLY A 4 -17.54 64.80 19.76
N GLU A 5 -16.63 64.79 20.73
CA GLU A 5 -16.96 64.51 22.12
C GLU A 5 -17.37 65.81 22.84
N LEU A 6 -18.57 65.81 23.42
CA LEU A 6 -19.04 66.89 24.29
C LEU A 6 -18.50 66.65 25.69
N LEU A 7 -17.38 67.29 26.02
CA LEU A 7 -16.84 67.27 27.37
C LEU A 7 -17.56 68.31 28.22
N ALA A 8 -18.36 67.83 29.17
CA ALA A 8 -18.83 68.65 30.26
C ALA A 8 -17.63 69.02 31.14
N ALA A 9 -17.36 70.31 31.32
CA ALA A 9 -16.31 70.73 32.24
C ALA A 9 -16.74 70.41 33.68
N ASP A 10 -15.94 69.60 34.36
CA ASP A 10 -16.07 69.33 35.80
C ASP A 10 -16.15 70.65 36.57
N GLY A 11 -17.36 70.95 37.07
CA GLY A 11 -17.63 72.08 37.98
C GLY A 11 -18.44 73.25 37.44
N CYS A 12 -18.82 73.31 36.15
CA CYS A 12 -19.65 74.42 35.64
C CYS A 12 -20.78 73.98 34.69
N PRO A 13 -22.04 73.89 35.13
CA PRO A 13 -23.15 73.34 34.33
C PRO A 13 -23.60 74.28 33.17
N TRP A 14 -23.00 75.46 33.05
CA TRP A 14 -23.42 76.48 32.08
C TRP A 14 -22.51 76.58 30.85
N ILE A 15 -21.36 75.89 30.85
CA ILE A 15 -20.36 75.96 29.77
C ILE A 15 -19.89 74.54 29.45
N SER A 16 -19.90 74.18 28.17
CA SER A 16 -19.40 72.91 27.64
C SER A 16 -18.26 73.16 26.65
N HIS A 17 -17.34 72.22 26.57
CA HIS A 17 -16.25 72.24 25.59
C HIS A 17 -16.60 71.32 24.43
N PHE A 18 -16.51 71.86 23.21
CA PHE A 18 -16.57 71.04 22.00
C PHE A 18 -15.16 70.82 21.48
N LEU A 19 -14.81 69.57 21.22
CA LEU A 19 -13.60 69.17 20.52
C LEU A 19 -13.99 68.41 19.25
N GLY A 20 -13.82 69.07 18.10
CA GLY A 20 -14.17 68.50 16.80
C GLY A 20 -13.11 67.54 16.27
N GLY A 21 -13.57 66.49 15.59
CA GLY A 21 -12.70 65.55 14.90
C GLY A 21 -12.02 66.15 13.64
N PRO A 22 -10.98 65.49 13.11
CA PRO A 22 -10.26 65.94 11.92
C PRO A 22 -11.06 65.75 10.62
N THR A 23 -12.18 65.02 10.66
CA THR A 23 -13.08 64.78 9.52
C THR A 23 -14.52 65.23 9.78
N GLY A 24 -14.77 65.92 10.91
CA GLY A 24 -16.07 66.48 11.25
C GLY A 24 -16.08 67.98 10.97
N TYR A 25 -16.96 68.42 10.06
CA TYR A 25 -17.22 69.85 9.87
C TYR A 25 -18.30 70.27 10.85
N VAL A 26 -17.93 71.11 11.82
CA VAL A 26 -18.88 71.63 12.80
C VAL A 26 -19.49 72.94 12.29
N VAL A 27 -20.79 73.11 12.53
CA VAL A 27 -21.52 74.37 12.40
C VAL A 27 -22.11 74.71 13.76
N HIS A 28 -21.59 75.77 14.38
CA HIS A 28 -22.09 76.26 15.67
C HIS A 28 -22.93 77.52 15.45
N LEU A 29 -24.22 77.38 15.74
CA LEU A 29 -25.20 78.46 15.74
C LEU A 29 -25.46 78.91 17.18
N GLN A 30 -25.31 80.21 17.45
CA GLN A 30 -25.71 80.81 18.71
C GLN A 30 -26.78 81.87 18.45
N LYS A 31 -27.96 81.69 19.07
CA LYS A 31 -29.13 82.57 18.86
C LYS A 31 -29.44 82.80 17.37
N GLY A 32 -29.30 81.75 16.55
CA GLY A 32 -29.55 81.79 15.10
C GLY A 32 -28.43 82.40 14.25
N THR A 33 -27.29 82.80 14.83
CA THR A 33 -26.13 83.32 14.08
C THR A 33 -24.97 82.33 14.12
N VAL A 34 -24.29 82.13 12.99
CA VAL A 34 -23.09 81.26 12.94
C VAL A 34 -21.96 81.94 13.71
N LYS A 35 -21.41 81.24 14.70
CA LYS A 35 -20.27 81.71 15.51
C LYS A 35 -18.97 81.04 15.14
N HIS A 36 -19.00 79.72 14.95
CA HIS A 36 -17.83 78.94 14.57
C HIS A 36 -18.24 77.93 13.51
N GLN A 37 -17.39 77.75 12.50
CA GLN A 37 -17.54 76.71 11.49
C GLN A 37 -16.18 76.23 11.00
N GLY A 38 -16.07 74.96 10.61
CA GLY A 38 -14.83 74.38 10.08
C GLY A 38 -14.53 72.98 10.63
N VAL A 39 -13.41 72.41 10.17
CA VAL A 39 -12.94 71.08 10.56
C VAL A 39 -11.90 71.21 11.69
N GLY A 40 -11.88 70.26 12.63
CA GLY A 40 -10.87 70.25 13.72
C GLY A 40 -10.98 71.44 14.67
N GLN A 41 -12.15 72.04 14.78
CA GLN A 41 -12.39 73.20 15.64
C GLN A 41 -12.51 72.78 17.11
N ALA A 42 -11.97 73.59 18.00
CA ALA A 42 -12.16 73.45 19.44
C ALA A 42 -12.62 74.79 20.02
N PHE A 43 -13.72 74.79 20.79
CA PHE A 43 -14.24 76.00 21.42
C PHE A 43 -15.15 75.69 22.61
N TRP A 44 -15.26 76.69 23.48
CA TRP A 44 -16.20 76.70 24.58
C TRP A 44 -17.54 77.30 24.14
N PHE A 45 -18.65 76.70 24.55
CA PHE A 45 -19.99 77.19 24.21
C PHE A 45 -20.97 77.02 25.39
N ARG A 46 -22.13 77.67 25.28
CA ARG A 46 -23.21 77.58 26.27
C ARG A 46 -24.35 76.73 25.71
N PRO A 47 -24.61 75.51 26.23
CA PRO A 47 -25.63 74.61 25.68
C PRO A 47 -27.04 75.22 25.58
N ALA A 48 -27.42 76.08 26.54
CA ALA A 48 -28.76 76.66 26.61
C ALA A 48 -29.14 77.60 25.43
N ASN A 49 -28.17 78.08 24.65
CA ASN A 49 -28.43 79.01 23.54
C ASN A 49 -27.63 78.70 22.26
N SER A 50 -27.05 77.51 22.19
CA SER A 50 -26.18 77.07 21.10
C SER A 50 -26.72 75.77 20.51
N VAL A 51 -26.70 75.68 19.19
CA VAL A 51 -26.96 74.45 18.43
C VAL A 51 -25.68 74.13 17.69
N LEU A 52 -25.21 72.89 17.84
CA LEU A 52 -24.05 72.39 17.12
C LEU A 52 -24.52 71.32 16.15
N SER A 53 -24.07 71.38 14.92
CA SER A 53 -24.25 70.32 13.93
C SER A 53 -22.89 69.84 13.47
N GLU A 54 -22.69 68.54 13.37
CA GLU A 54 -21.44 67.95 12.87
C GLU A 54 -21.73 67.09 11.63
N VAL A 55 -21.23 67.54 10.49
CA VAL A 55 -21.37 66.84 9.21
C VAL A 55 -20.03 66.20 8.85
N PRO A 56 -19.98 64.90 8.56
CA PRO A 56 -18.75 64.24 8.12
C PRO A 56 -18.31 64.79 6.75
N VAL A 57 -17.02 65.10 6.59
CA VAL A 57 -16.44 65.53 5.29
C VAL A 57 -15.64 64.42 4.62
N ASP A 58 -15.43 63.30 5.31
CA ASP A 58 -14.86 62.08 4.75
C ASP A 58 -15.86 61.38 3.81
N ASP A 59 -15.31 60.61 2.88
CA ASP A 59 -16.11 59.80 1.96
C ASP A 59 -16.88 58.73 2.74
N GLN A 60 -18.19 58.68 2.52
CA GLN A 60 -19.10 57.76 3.18
C GLN A 60 -19.47 56.62 2.23
N GLU A 61 -19.51 55.41 2.78
CA GLU A 61 -19.97 54.23 2.06
C GLU A 61 -21.35 53.81 2.55
N LEU A 62 -22.29 53.66 1.62
CA LEU A 62 -23.62 53.16 1.86
C LEU A 62 -23.79 51.79 1.22
N PRO A 63 -23.73 50.70 2.00
CA PRO A 63 -24.15 49.40 1.51
C PRO A 63 -25.67 49.37 1.35
N THR A 64 -26.12 48.94 0.17
CA THR A 64 -27.53 48.81 -0.20
C THR A 64 -27.80 47.39 -0.67
N LEU A 65 -28.91 46.83 -0.19
CA LEU A 65 -29.42 45.53 -0.59
C LEU A 65 -30.90 45.67 -0.85
N PHE A 66 -31.34 45.28 -2.04
CA PHE A 66 -32.74 45.32 -2.42
C PHE A 66 -33.07 44.18 -3.37
N HIS A 67 -34.36 43.89 -3.47
CA HIS A 67 -34.91 42.86 -4.32
C HIS A 67 -35.59 43.51 -5.53
N ALA A 68 -35.47 42.84 -6.68
CA ALA A 68 -36.13 43.22 -7.91
C ALA A 68 -36.60 41.97 -8.64
N ILE A 69 -37.71 42.12 -9.37
CA ILE A 69 -38.30 41.02 -10.15
C ILE A 69 -37.93 41.24 -11.62
N THR A 70 -37.34 40.22 -12.22
CA THR A 70 -36.97 40.17 -13.64
C THR A 70 -38.21 40.03 -14.55
N ARG A 71 -38.01 40.24 -15.85
CA ARG A 71 -39.07 40.11 -16.87
C ARG A 71 -39.77 38.73 -16.86
N ASP A 72 -39.02 37.68 -16.54
CA ASP A 72 -39.47 36.30 -16.42
C ASP A 72 -39.94 35.93 -14.99
N HIS A 73 -40.29 36.95 -14.20
CA HIS A 73 -40.87 36.82 -12.86
C HIS A 73 -39.98 36.07 -11.86
N GLN A 74 -38.65 36.19 -12.01
CA GLN A 74 -37.69 35.66 -11.04
C GLN A 74 -37.26 36.78 -10.08
N ASP A 75 -37.29 36.49 -8.78
CA ASP A 75 -36.77 37.38 -7.75
C ASP A 75 -35.23 37.33 -7.74
N VAL A 76 -34.63 38.52 -7.78
CA VAL A 76 -33.20 38.73 -7.80
C VAL A 76 -32.83 39.75 -6.73
N SER A 77 -31.91 39.35 -5.86
CA SER A 77 -31.24 40.21 -4.90
C SER A 77 -30.08 40.95 -5.56
N VAL A 78 -30.04 42.27 -5.36
CA VAL A 78 -28.97 43.14 -5.84
C VAL A 78 -28.25 43.71 -4.63
N GLN A 79 -26.93 43.54 -4.63
CA GLN A 79 -26.04 44.09 -3.62
C GLN A 79 -25.19 45.17 -4.27
N ALA A 80 -25.26 46.40 -3.75
CA ALA A 80 -24.51 47.52 -4.25
C ALA A 80 -24.00 48.43 -3.12
N ASN A 81 -22.84 49.03 -3.32
CA ASN A 81 -22.28 50.04 -2.44
C ASN A 81 -22.26 51.38 -3.18
N VAL A 82 -22.76 52.42 -2.52
CA VAL A 82 -22.70 53.79 -3.03
C VAL A 82 -21.71 54.58 -2.19
N THR A 83 -20.70 55.15 -2.84
CA THR A 83 -19.76 56.05 -2.19
C THR A 83 -20.20 57.48 -2.45
N TYR A 84 -20.41 58.24 -1.39
CA TYR A 84 -20.89 59.61 -1.45
C TYR A 84 -20.14 60.51 -0.46
N ARG A 85 -20.19 61.82 -0.69
CA ARG A 85 -19.64 62.81 0.24
C ARG A 85 -20.52 64.04 0.32
N PHE A 86 -20.33 64.82 1.37
CA PHE A 86 -21.00 66.10 1.55
C PHE A 86 -20.09 67.23 1.05
N ILE A 87 -20.43 67.85 -0.09
CA ILE A 87 -19.65 68.97 -0.66
C ILE A 87 -19.88 70.25 0.14
N ASP A 88 -21.12 70.49 0.55
CA ASP A 88 -21.52 71.71 1.27
C ASP A 88 -22.10 71.36 2.65
N PRO A 89 -21.23 71.16 3.66
CA PRO A 89 -21.64 70.86 5.03
C PRO A 89 -22.61 71.89 5.62
N VAL A 90 -22.50 73.17 5.24
CA VAL A 90 -23.33 74.24 5.77
C VAL A 90 -24.76 74.09 5.23
N ALA A 91 -24.91 73.93 3.91
CA ALA A 91 -26.22 73.69 3.30
C ALA A 91 -26.86 72.40 3.82
N VAL A 92 -26.08 71.32 3.94
CA VAL A 92 -26.54 70.02 4.45
C VAL A 92 -27.08 70.15 5.88
N SER A 93 -26.33 70.80 6.77
CA SER A 93 -26.73 71.01 8.18
C SER A 93 -27.99 71.87 8.35
N SER A 94 -28.33 72.71 7.37
CA SER A 94 -29.55 73.53 7.38
C SER A 94 -30.79 72.78 6.90
N ARG A 95 -30.61 71.68 6.14
CA ARG A 95 -31.69 70.91 5.50
C ARG A 95 -31.99 69.60 6.21
N LEU A 96 -30.97 69.01 6.82
CA LEU A 96 -30.99 67.70 7.45
C LEU A 96 -30.49 67.82 8.89
N ASP A 97 -31.05 67.02 9.78
CA ASP A 97 -30.68 67.03 11.17
C ASP A 97 -29.34 66.31 11.39
N PHE A 98 -28.27 67.10 11.53
CA PHE A 98 -26.93 66.67 11.95
C PHE A 98 -26.59 67.20 13.36
N GLY A 99 -27.60 67.51 14.17
CA GLY A 99 -27.42 68.08 15.50
C GLY A 99 -26.63 67.16 16.43
N LEU A 100 -25.64 67.73 17.13
CA LEU A 100 -24.97 67.03 18.23
C LEU A 100 -25.92 67.00 19.43
N GLN A 101 -26.35 65.79 19.77
CA GLN A 101 -27.23 65.55 20.90
C GLN A 101 -26.39 65.19 22.14
N PRO A 102 -26.86 65.53 23.35
CA PRO A 102 -26.19 65.11 24.57
C PRO A 102 -26.21 63.58 24.70
N VAL A 103 -25.19 63.06 25.38
CA VAL A 103 -25.03 61.61 25.63
C VAL A 103 -26.31 61.02 26.21
N GLY A 104 -26.83 59.97 25.58
CA GLY A 104 -28.09 59.28 25.96
C GLY A 104 -29.33 59.70 25.17
N SER A 105 -29.23 60.70 24.30
CA SER A 105 -30.30 61.04 23.33
C SER A 105 -30.18 60.22 22.05
N ALA A 106 -31.27 60.12 21.28
CA ALA A 106 -31.26 59.46 19.98
C ALA A 106 -30.28 60.18 19.02
N PRO A 107 -29.56 59.44 18.16
CA PRO A 107 -28.66 60.05 17.19
C PRO A 107 -29.44 60.90 16.18
N ALA A 108 -28.77 61.90 15.61
CA ALA A 108 -29.37 62.75 14.60
C ALA A 108 -29.76 61.93 13.35
N ALA A 109 -30.96 62.18 12.82
CA ALA A 109 -31.52 61.37 11.75
C ALA A 109 -30.95 61.69 10.35
N GLY A 110 -30.13 62.73 10.21
CA GLY A 110 -29.66 63.23 8.90
C GLY A 110 -28.90 62.18 8.08
N ARG A 111 -27.99 61.41 8.68
CA ARG A 111 -27.27 60.33 7.98
C ARG A 111 -28.22 59.22 7.52
N GLU A 112 -29.15 58.83 8.37
CA GLU A 112 -30.16 57.80 8.07
C GLU A 112 -31.14 58.26 6.98
N GLN A 113 -31.53 59.53 6.99
CA GLN A 113 -32.36 60.13 5.95
C GLN A 113 -31.64 60.12 4.59
N VAL A 114 -30.35 60.47 4.55
CA VAL A 114 -29.54 60.40 3.33
C VAL A 114 -29.42 58.96 2.84
N ALA A 115 -29.11 58.03 3.74
CA ALA A 115 -29.06 56.60 3.43
C ALA A 115 -30.39 56.10 2.83
N THR A 116 -31.51 56.52 3.41
CA THR A 116 -32.86 56.18 2.91
C THR A 116 -33.11 56.75 1.53
N ILE A 117 -32.77 58.03 1.29
CA ILE A 117 -32.99 58.68 -0.01
C ILE A 117 -32.14 58.01 -1.10
N ILE A 118 -30.84 57.83 -0.85
CA ILE A 118 -29.94 57.19 -1.81
C ILE A 118 -30.38 55.74 -2.05
N GLY A 119 -30.72 54.99 -1.00
CA GLY A 119 -31.20 53.61 -1.11
C GLY A 119 -32.47 53.49 -1.94
N GLN A 120 -33.47 54.36 -1.71
CA GLN A 120 -34.71 54.37 -2.47
C GLN A 120 -34.50 54.72 -3.95
N LEU A 121 -33.63 55.69 -4.26
CA LEU A 121 -33.28 56.03 -5.64
C LEU A 121 -32.57 54.87 -6.33
N CYS A 122 -31.60 54.23 -5.66
CA CYS A 122 -30.93 53.03 -6.17
C CYS A 122 -31.93 51.93 -6.49
N GLN A 123 -32.82 51.63 -5.53
CA GLN A 123 -33.82 50.59 -5.68
C GLN A 123 -34.78 50.89 -6.82
N SER A 124 -35.29 52.12 -6.94
CA SER A 124 -36.20 52.51 -8.03
C SER A 124 -35.56 52.28 -9.40
N HIS A 125 -34.36 52.81 -9.62
CA HIS A 125 -33.68 52.68 -10.91
C HIS A 125 -33.27 51.24 -11.22
N ALA A 126 -32.89 50.46 -10.21
CA ALA A 126 -32.56 49.06 -10.40
C ALA A 126 -33.80 48.22 -10.74
N ILE A 127 -34.95 48.48 -10.10
CA ILE A 127 -36.22 47.82 -10.43
C ILE A 127 -36.60 48.11 -11.89
N ASP A 128 -36.55 49.37 -12.32
CA ASP A 128 -36.88 49.75 -13.70
C ASP A 128 -35.98 49.04 -14.72
N GLN A 129 -34.68 48.95 -14.45
CA GLN A 129 -33.73 48.27 -15.33
C GLN A 129 -33.96 46.76 -15.35
N ILE A 130 -34.06 46.12 -14.18
CA ILE A 130 -34.16 44.65 -14.05
C ILE A 130 -35.46 44.12 -14.62
N ALA A 131 -36.56 44.87 -14.48
CA ALA A 131 -37.87 44.50 -15.02
C ALA A 131 -37.87 44.33 -16.55
N THR A 132 -36.90 44.91 -17.27
CA THR A 132 -36.77 44.79 -18.72
C THR A 132 -35.90 43.61 -19.18
N THR A 133 -35.13 43.01 -18.27
CA THR A 133 -34.17 41.94 -18.54
C THR A 133 -34.66 40.58 -18.04
N THR A 134 -34.25 39.51 -18.72
CA THR A 134 -34.46 38.14 -18.23
C THR A 134 -33.44 37.76 -17.15
N LEU A 135 -33.71 36.73 -16.34
CA LEU A 135 -32.76 36.23 -15.34
C LEU A 135 -31.39 35.90 -15.95
N ALA A 136 -31.37 35.24 -17.12
CA ALA A 136 -30.13 34.88 -17.80
C ALA A 136 -29.28 36.12 -18.15
N GLU A 137 -29.91 37.16 -18.71
CA GLU A 137 -29.23 38.43 -19.04
C GLU A 137 -28.77 39.18 -17.78
N ALA A 138 -29.57 39.14 -16.71
CA ALA A 138 -29.23 39.75 -15.43
C ALA A 138 -28.00 39.08 -14.78
N LEU A 139 -27.86 37.76 -14.90
CA LEU A 139 -26.69 37.03 -14.39
C LEU A 139 -25.45 37.22 -15.28
N GLU A 140 -25.61 37.30 -16.61
CA GLU A 140 -24.48 37.45 -17.54
C GLU A 140 -23.94 38.88 -17.59
N ARG A 141 -24.83 39.89 -17.63
CA ARG A 141 -24.47 41.30 -17.89
C ARG A 141 -25.04 42.28 -16.88
N GLY A 142 -26.00 41.86 -16.04
CA GLY A 142 -26.75 42.74 -15.15
C GLY A 142 -25.86 43.56 -14.22
N VAL A 143 -24.79 42.99 -13.65
CA VAL A 143 -23.86 43.73 -12.78
C VAL A 143 -23.26 44.95 -13.50
N SER A 144 -22.78 44.77 -14.73
CA SER A 144 -22.13 45.84 -15.50
C SER A 144 -23.10 46.92 -15.98
N GLN A 145 -24.29 46.50 -16.41
CA GLN A 145 -25.33 47.40 -16.90
C GLN A 145 -25.93 48.21 -15.75
N LEU A 146 -26.31 47.55 -14.65
CA LEU A 146 -26.85 48.22 -13.46
C LEU A 146 -25.86 49.22 -12.88
N ARG A 147 -24.57 48.88 -12.80
CA ARG A 147 -23.55 49.82 -12.32
C ARG A 147 -23.55 51.11 -13.13
N THR A 148 -23.64 51.01 -14.45
CA THR A 148 -23.59 52.17 -15.35
C THR A 148 -24.85 53.03 -15.18
N VAL A 149 -26.03 52.38 -15.23
CA VAL A 149 -27.32 53.05 -15.06
C VAL A 149 -27.43 53.75 -13.70
N LEU A 150 -27.09 53.06 -12.61
CA LEU A 150 -27.15 53.62 -11.26
C LEU A 150 -26.15 54.77 -11.06
N ALA A 151 -24.92 54.64 -11.58
CA ALA A 151 -23.92 55.69 -11.47
C ALA A 151 -24.33 56.96 -12.22
N GLU A 152 -24.92 56.82 -13.41
CA GLU A 152 -25.42 57.95 -14.19
C GLU A 152 -26.64 58.60 -13.52
N ALA A 153 -27.62 57.79 -13.12
CA ALA A 153 -28.87 58.26 -12.51
C ALA A 153 -28.62 59.01 -11.19
N LEU A 154 -27.83 58.43 -10.29
CA LEU A 154 -27.57 59.03 -8.98
C LEU A 154 -26.71 60.29 -9.07
N ARG A 155 -25.77 60.37 -10.03
CA ARG A 155 -24.97 61.59 -10.24
C ARG A 155 -25.79 62.72 -10.87
N ALA A 156 -26.79 62.39 -11.69
CA ALA A 156 -27.65 63.37 -12.34
C ALA A 156 -28.83 63.85 -11.47
N ASP A 157 -29.07 63.20 -10.32
CA ASP A 157 -30.19 63.52 -9.45
C ASP A 157 -30.07 64.93 -8.83
N THR A 158 -31.04 65.79 -9.17
CA THR A 158 -31.05 67.21 -8.75
C THR A 158 -31.36 67.39 -7.26
N ARG A 159 -32.06 66.43 -6.62
CA ARG A 159 -32.37 66.49 -5.20
C ARG A 159 -31.11 66.26 -4.37
N LEU A 160 -30.26 65.30 -4.75
CA LEU A 160 -28.97 65.05 -4.09
C LEU A 160 -28.04 66.26 -4.24
N LEU A 161 -27.85 66.76 -5.46
CA LEU A 161 -26.99 67.90 -5.75
C LEU A 161 -27.44 69.16 -5.01
N SER A 162 -28.74 69.48 -5.07
CA SER A 162 -29.25 70.68 -4.40
C SER A 162 -29.10 70.59 -2.88
N THR A 163 -29.15 69.39 -2.29
CA THR A 163 -28.96 69.16 -0.85
C THR A 163 -27.50 69.27 -0.42
N GLY A 164 -26.54 69.26 -1.36
CA GLY A 164 -25.10 69.32 -1.07
C GLY A 164 -24.42 67.95 -0.98
N ILE A 165 -25.06 66.92 -1.55
CA ILE A 165 -24.58 65.53 -1.55
C ILE A 165 -24.04 65.21 -2.94
N GLU A 166 -22.83 64.68 -3.01
CA GLU A 166 -22.20 64.22 -4.25
C GLU A 166 -21.96 62.73 -4.23
N ILE A 167 -22.30 62.08 -5.34
CA ILE A 167 -22.07 60.65 -5.54
C ILE A 167 -20.73 60.46 -6.26
N LEU A 168 -19.76 59.92 -5.53
CA LEU A 168 -18.42 59.63 -6.05
C LEU A 168 -18.44 58.40 -6.94
N GLY A 169 -19.18 57.35 -6.55
CA GLY A 169 -19.25 56.13 -7.32
C GLY A 169 -20.31 55.16 -6.82
N VAL A 170 -20.65 54.20 -7.69
CA VAL A 170 -21.53 53.08 -7.39
C VAL A 170 -20.80 51.80 -7.77
N GLN A 171 -20.82 50.83 -6.87
CA GLN A 171 -20.25 49.50 -7.09
C GLN A 171 -21.38 48.49 -6.92
N VAL A 172 -21.67 47.73 -7.98
CA VAL A 172 -22.59 46.58 -7.87
C VAL A 172 -21.74 45.35 -7.57
N LEU A 173 -21.93 44.78 -6.39
CA LEU A 173 -21.14 43.64 -5.88
C LEU A 173 -21.66 42.33 -6.47
N ALA A 174 -22.97 42.15 -6.47
CA ALA A 174 -23.60 40.91 -6.91
C ALA A 174 -25.05 41.14 -7.34
N VAL A 175 -25.48 40.33 -8.30
CA VAL A 175 -26.87 40.14 -8.72
C VAL A 175 -27.11 38.65 -8.60
N ARG A 176 -27.92 38.23 -7.63
CA ARG A 176 -28.13 36.80 -7.31
C ARG A 176 -29.61 36.47 -7.29
N PRO A 177 -30.03 35.36 -7.91
CA PRO A 177 -31.40 34.90 -7.79
C PRO A 177 -31.67 34.40 -6.36
N GLU A 178 -32.94 34.15 -6.05
CA GLU A 178 -33.32 33.41 -4.84
C GLU A 178 -32.55 32.07 -4.73
N SER A 179 -32.27 31.63 -3.50
CA SER A 179 -31.43 30.46 -3.23
C SER A 179 -31.92 29.17 -3.88
N ASP A 180 -33.24 29.01 -4.04
CA ASP A 180 -33.82 27.81 -4.64
C ASP A 180 -33.62 27.78 -6.16
N VAL A 181 -33.77 28.94 -6.82
CA VAL A 181 -33.48 29.09 -8.25
C VAL A 181 -31.98 28.98 -8.50
N GLU A 182 -31.14 29.59 -7.65
CA GLU A 182 -29.69 29.47 -7.74
C GLU A 182 -29.24 28.00 -7.67
N ARG A 183 -29.78 27.24 -6.70
CA ARG A 183 -29.51 25.80 -6.59
C ARG A 183 -29.98 25.04 -7.83
N ALA A 184 -31.18 25.32 -8.33
CA ALA A 184 -31.71 24.67 -9.53
C ALA A 184 -30.83 24.92 -10.76
N LEU A 185 -30.32 26.15 -10.94
CA LEU A 185 -29.39 26.51 -12.02
C LEU A 185 -28.03 25.82 -11.90
N GLN A 186 -27.57 25.53 -10.68
CA GLN A 186 -26.31 24.82 -10.44
C GLN A 186 -26.41 23.31 -10.64
N THR A 187 -27.58 22.70 -10.41
CA THR A 187 -27.80 21.24 -10.51
C THR A 187 -27.27 20.62 -11.81
N PRO A 188 -27.62 21.08 -13.02
CA PRO A 188 -27.17 20.43 -14.26
C PRO A 188 -25.65 20.45 -14.42
N VAL A 189 -25.00 21.55 -14.01
CA VAL A 189 -23.53 21.66 -14.02
C VAL A 189 -22.91 20.68 -13.02
N ARG A 190 -23.49 20.56 -11.83
CA ARG A 190 -23.03 19.60 -10.81
C ARG A 190 -23.18 18.16 -11.27
N GLU A 191 -24.32 17.81 -11.84
CA GLU A 191 -24.57 16.47 -12.40
C GLU A 191 -23.62 16.17 -13.55
N HIS A 192 -23.36 17.13 -14.44
CA HIS A 192 -22.42 16.96 -15.54
C HIS A 192 -21.00 16.70 -15.02
N LEU A 193 -20.51 17.50 -14.08
CA LEU A 193 -19.20 17.31 -13.44
C LEU A 193 -19.11 15.97 -12.71
N GLN A 194 -20.20 15.54 -12.07
CA GLN A 194 -20.26 14.24 -11.41
C GLN A 194 -20.21 13.08 -12.42
N ALA A 195 -20.94 13.18 -13.52
CA ALA A 195 -20.90 12.20 -14.59
C ALA A 195 -19.51 12.11 -15.25
N GLU A 196 -18.81 13.24 -15.43
CA GLU A 196 -17.43 13.26 -15.91
C GLU A 196 -16.46 12.59 -14.92
N ALA A 197 -16.61 12.85 -13.62
CA ALA A 197 -15.81 12.21 -12.59
C ALA A 197 -16.04 10.69 -12.55
N ASP A 198 -17.30 10.24 -12.60
CA ASP A 198 -17.67 8.83 -12.62
C ASP A 198 -17.14 8.13 -13.87
N ARG A 199 -17.20 8.81 -15.02
CA ARG A 199 -16.60 8.32 -16.27
C ARG A 199 -15.10 8.11 -16.13
N ALA A 200 -14.37 9.07 -15.55
CA ALA A 200 -12.94 8.92 -15.31
C ALA A 200 -12.61 7.76 -14.36
N VAL A 201 -13.44 7.52 -13.34
CA VAL A 201 -13.31 6.37 -12.44
C VAL A 201 -13.56 5.05 -13.19
N TYR A 202 -14.60 5.01 -14.02
CA TYR A 202 -14.94 3.84 -14.83
C TYR A 202 -13.81 3.49 -15.80
N GLU A 203 -13.28 4.48 -16.54
CA GLU A 203 -12.17 4.30 -17.48
C GLU A 203 -10.92 3.74 -16.80
N ARG A 204 -10.59 4.23 -15.60
CA ARG A 204 -9.48 3.67 -14.79
C ARG A 204 -9.73 2.23 -14.36
N ARG A 205 -10.97 1.89 -13.95
CA ARG A 205 -11.34 0.52 -13.56
C ARG A 205 -11.31 -0.43 -14.75
N ALA A 206 -11.80 0.00 -15.92
CA ALA A 206 -11.75 -0.79 -17.14
C ALA A 206 -10.31 -1.14 -17.53
N LEU A 207 -9.40 -0.16 -17.51
CA LEU A 207 -7.98 -0.38 -17.77
C LEU A 207 -7.32 -1.33 -16.76
N ALA A 208 -7.68 -1.23 -15.48
CA ALA A 208 -7.17 -2.14 -14.46
C ALA A 208 -7.63 -3.59 -14.69
N VAL A 209 -8.91 -3.79 -15.02
CA VAL A 209 -9.47 -5.11 -15.33
C VAL A 209 -8.87 -5.69 -16.61
N GLU A 210 -8.67 -4.87 -17.64
CA GLU A 210 -8.02 -5.30 -18.88
C GLU A 210 -6.59 -5.77 -18.61
N ARG A 211 -5.83 -5.01 -17.80
CA ARG A 211 -4.49 -5.41 -17.36
C ARG A 211 -4.50 -6.72 -16.57
N GLU A 212 -5.43 -6.88 -15.64
CA GLU A 212 -5.55 -8.11 -14.85
C GLU A 212 -5.86 -9.32 -15.75
N ARG A 213 -6.75 -9.15 -16.72
CA ARG A 213 -7.05 -10.18 -17.71
C ARG A 213 -5.80 -10.54 -18.53
N THR A 214 -5.06 -9.56 -19.03
CA THR A 214 -3.82 -9.80 -19.78
C THR A 214 -2.75 -10.49 -18.92
N ILE A 215 -2.62 -10.12 -17.65
CA ILE A 215 -1.69 -10.79 -16.71
C ILE A 215 -2.11 -12.25 -16.54
N SER A 216 -3.38 -12.52 -16.26
CA SER A 216 -3.90 -13.88 -16.10
C SER A 216 -3.72 -14.74 -17.36
N GLU A 217 -3.96 -14.19 -18.55
CA GLU A 217 -3.72 -14.87 -19.83
C GLU A 217 -2.23 -15.22 -20.03
N ASN A 218 -1.33 -14.29 -19.70
CA ASN A 218 0.12 -14.53 -19.77
C ASN A 218 0.59 -15.57 -18.73
N GLU A 219 0.03 -15.55 -17.52
CA GLU A 219 0.31 -16.54 -16.48
C GLU A 219 -0.16 -17.94 -16.90
N MET A 220 -1.38 -18.06 -17.46
CA MET A 220 -1.87 -19.33 -17.98
C MET A 220 -0.99 -19.86 -19.11
N ALA A 221 -0.60 -19.01 -20.06
CA ALA A 221 0.33 -19.39 -21.13
C ALA A 221 1.67 -19.89 -20.58
N SER A 222 2.22 -19.18 -19.58
CA SER A 222 3.46 -19.58 -18.90
C SER A 222 3.33 -20.92 -18.18
N GLN A 223 2.18 -21.18 -17.54
CA GLN A 223 1.91 -22.47 -16.88
C GLN A 223 1.82 -23.62 -17.88
N ILE A 224 1.17 -23.39 -19.03
CA ILE A 224 1.08 -24.38 -20.11
C ILE A 224 2.49 -24.72 -20.61
N GLU A 225 3.31 -23.69 -20.91
CA GLU A 225 4.69 -23.89 -21.37
C GLU A 225 5.54 -24.69 -20.36
N LEU A 226 5.42 -24.36 -19.07
CA LEU A 226 6.11 -25.09 -18.00
C LEU A 226 5.63 -26.55 -17.90
N ALA A 227 4.33 -26.81 -18.07
CA ALA A 227 3.79 -28.16 -18.07
C ALA A 227 4.34 -28.97 -19.25
N THR A 228 4.37 -28.40 -20.46
CA THR A 228 4.94 -29.05 -21.65
C THR A 228 6.43 -29.36 -21.47
N ARG A 229 7.21 -28.43 -20.90
CA ARG A 229 8.63 -28.67 -20.58
C ARG A 229 8.81 -29.80 -19.56
N ARG A 230 7.96 -29.86 -18.53
CA ARG A 230 7.99 -30.95 -17.54
C ARG A 230 7.67 -32.29 -18.17
N GLU A 231 6.65 -32.37 -19.02
CA GLU A 231 6.31 -33.59 -19.75
C GLU A 231 7.50 -34.07 -20.59
N HIS A 232 8.15 -33.16 -21.31
CA HIS A 232 9.34 -33.47 -22.09
C HIS A 232 10.51 -33.95 -21.23
N LEU A 233 10.76 -33.31 -20.08
CA LEU A 233 11.80 -33.74 -19.13
C LEU A 233 11.52 -35.15 -18.59
N VAL A 234 10.30 -35.43 -18.16
CA VAL A 234 9.92 -36.76 -17.65
C VAL A 234 10.07 -37.84 -18.74
N SER A 235 9.70 -37.52 -19.98
CA SER A 235 9.91 -38.43 -21.13
C SER A 235 11.40 -38.73 -21.35
N GLN A 236 12.25 -37.70 -21.33
CA GLN A 236 13.70 -37.84 -21.47
C GLN A 236 14.30 -38.64 -20.30
N GLU A 237 13.91 -38.34 -19.06
CA GLU A 237 14.34 -39.07 -17.87
C GLU A 237 13.93 -40.55 -17.95
N GLY A 238 12.71 -40.85 -18.39
CA GLY A 238 12.25 -42.22 -18.62
C GLY A 238 13.06 -42.96 -19.69
N ALA A 239 13.38 -42.28 -20.80
CA ALA A 239 14.26 -42.84 -21.83
C ALA A 239 15.69 -43.06 -21.34
N ASN A 240 16.23 -42.11 -20.56
CA ASN A 240 17.56 -42.20 -19.96
C ASN A 240 17.63 -43.33 -18.93
N ALA A 241 16.60 -43.49 -18.09
CA ALA A 241 16.50 -44.55 -17.10
C ALA A 241 16.44 -45.93 -17.77
N ARG A 242 15.68 -46.06 -18.87
CA ARG A 242 15.62 -47.30 -19.66
C ARG A 242 16.98 -47.66 -20.25
N ARG A 243 17.65 -46.71 -20.92
CA ARG A 243 19.00 -46.91 -21.47
C ARG A 243 19.99 -47.29 -20.38
N GLY A 244 19.95 -46.62 -19.23
CA GLY A 244 20.81 -46.94 -18.09
C GLY A 244 20.54 -48.35 -17.51
N ALA A 245 19.29 -48.82 -17.51
CA ALA A 245 18.96 -50.18 -17.10
C ALA A 245 19.44 -51.23 -18.11
N GLU A 246 19.29 -50.95 -19.42
CA GLU A 246 19.79 -51.81 -20.50
C GLU A 246 21.32 -51.93 -20.48
N GLU A 247 22.03 -50.81 -20.32
CA GLU A 247 23.49 -50.78 -20.20
C GLU A 247 23.98 -51.56 -18.97
N LYS A 248 23.30 -51.40 -17.81
CA LYS A 248 23.60 -52.19 -16.60
C LYS A 248 23.36 -53.69 -16.81
N ALA A 249 22.28 -54.06 -17.49
CA ALA A 249 21.98 -55.46 -17.79
C ALA A 249 23.04 -56.06 -18.75
N ALA A 250 23.44 -55.31 -19.78
CA ALA A 250 24.50 -55.72 -20.70
C ALA A 250 25.85 -55.88 -19.99
N ALA A 251 26.22 -54.92 -19.13
CA ALA A 251 27.43 -55.01 -18.32
C ALA A 251 27.41 -56.24 -17.40
N GLY A 252 26.29 -56.49 -16.72
CA GLY A 252 26.12 -57.67 -15.87
C GLY A 252 26.19 -58.99 -16.64
N PHE A 253 25.68 -59.04 -17.88
CA PHE A 253 25.78 -60.20 -18.75
C PHE A 253 27.24 -60.50 -19.14
N ILE A 254 27.98 -59.47 -19.57
CA ILE A 254 29.41 -59.59 -19.91
C ILE A 254 30.21 -60.07 -18.70
N GLU A 255 29.96 -59.51 -17.51
CA GLU A 255 30.65 -59.91 -16.28
C GLU A 255 30.33 -61.37 -15.91
N ALA A 256 29.07 -61.79 -16.01
CA ALA A 256 28.65 -63.17 -15.78
C ALA A 256 29.35 -64.13 -16.77
N GLN A 257 29.38 -63.80 -18.05
CA GLN A 257 30.06 -64.59 -19.08
C GLN A 257 31.57 -64.68 -18.80
N ALA A 258 32.23 -63.56 -18.52
CA ALA A 258 33.65 -63.53 -18.19
C ALA A 258 33.97 -64.32 -16.91
N SER A 259 33.04 -64.37 -15.94
CA SER A 259 33.17 -65.21 -14.74
C SER A 259 33.04 -66.70 -15.06
N ALA A 260 32.13 -67.08 -15.97
CA ALA A 260 31.92 -68.45 -16.41
C ALA A 260 33.11 -68.96 -17.24
N GLU A 261 33.61 -68.15 -18.17
CA GLU A 261 34.82 -68.44 -18.94
C GLU A 261 36.04 -68.60 -18.02
N ARG A 262 36.23 -67.70 -17.04
CA ARG A 262 37.31 -67.83 -16.05
C ARG A 262 37.21 -69.13 -15.25
N LYS A 263 36.01 -69.52 -14.80
CA LYS A 263 35.79 -70.81 -14.12
C LYS A 263 36.07 -72.01 -15.04
N GLY A 264 35.66 -71.93 -16.31
CA GLY A 264 35.90 -72.98 -17.31
C GLY A 264 37.39 -73.17 -17.59
N ILE A 265 38.14 -72.08 -17.79
CA ILE A 265 39.60 -72.11 -17.97
C ILE A 265 40.25 -72.73 -16.73
N GLY A 266 39.88 -72.27 -15.52
CA GLY A 266 40.40 -72.83 -14.26
C GLY A 266 40.17 -74.34 -14.13
N ALA A 267 38.94 -74.80 -14.36
CA ALA A 267 38.60 -76.23 -14.30
C ALA A 267 39.36 -77.05 -15.36
N SER A 268 39.55 -76.52 -16.57
CA SER A 268 40.31 -77.20 -17.63
C SER A 268 41.82 -77.28 -17.32
N ALA A 269 42.39 -76.24 -16.71
CA ALA A 269 43.78 -76.21 -16.27
C ALA A 269 44.00 -77.23 -15.14
N GLU A 270 43.08 -77.29 -14.18
CA GLU A 270 43.10 -78.26 -13.07
C GLU A 270 42.96 -79.71 -13.59
N ALA A 271 42.04 -79.97 -14.51
CA ALA A 271 41.89 -81.29 -15.13
C ALA A 271 43.17 -81.73 -15.88
N ASN A 272 43.81 -80.82 -16.62
CA ASN A 272 45.08 -81.11 -17.30
C ASN A 272 46.22 -81.36 -16.31
N GLN A 273 46.28 -80.61 -15.21
CA GLN A 273 47.27 -80.83 -14.15
C GLN A 273 47.09 -82.20 -13.50
N ILE A 274 45.86 -82.57 -13.12
CA ILE A 274 45.56 -83.88 -12.54
C ILE A 274 45.94 -85.01 -13.51
N ARG A 275 45.65 -84.85 -14.80
CA ARG A 275 45.99 -85.85 -15.82
C ARG A 275 47.50 -86.03 -15.97
N LEU A 276 48.26 -84.95 -16.09
CA LEU A 276 49.72 -85.00 -16.24
C LEU A 276 50.40 -85.61 -15.00
N VAL A 277 49.94 -85.24 -13.80
CA VAL A 277 50.45 -85.81 -12.54
C VAL A 277 50.06 -87.28 -12.43
N GLY A 278 48.82 -87.65 -12.77
CA GLY A 278 48.36 -89.03 -12.77
C GLY A 278 49.11 -89.93 -13.75
N GLU A 279 49.37 -89.45 -14.97
CA GLU A 279 50.17 -90.15 -15.98
C GLU A 279 51.63 -90.32 -15.50
N ALA A 280 52.23 -89.31 -14.88
CA ALA A 280 53.58 -89.38 -14.32
C ALA A 280 53.69 -90.36 -13.14
N SER A 281 52.70 -90.36 -12.23
CA SER A 281 52.64 -91.30 -11.11
C SER A 281 52.46 -92.75 -11.58
N ALA A 282 51.58 -92.99 -12.55
CA ALA A 282 51.38 -94.32 -13.12
C ALA A 282 52.64 -94.86 -13.81
N ALA A 283 53.39 -94.00 -14.53
CA ALA A 283 54.67 -94.37 -15.13
C ALA A 283 55.74 -94.71 -14.07
N SER A 284 55.78 -93.97 -12.96
CA SER A 284 56.70 -94.23 -11.84
C SER A 284 56.39 -95.56 -11.14
N GLU A 285 55.11 -95.87 -10.91
CA GLU A 285 54.69 -97.16 -10.32
C GLU A 285 55.01 -98.33 -11.25
N ALA A 286 54.76 -98.19 -12.55
CA ALA A 286 55.08 -99.23 -13.54
C ALA A 286 56.59 -99.54 -13.58
N ALA A 287 57.44 -98.52 -13.57
CA ALA A 287 58.90 -98.69 -13.53
C ALA A 287 59.37 -99.38 -12.24
N THR A 288 58.70 -99.11 -11.11
CA THR A 288 59.00 -99.76 -9.82
C THR A 288 58.60 -101.25 -9.87
N MET A 289 57.44 -101.57 -10.44
CA MET A 289 56.96 -102.94 -10.61
C MET A 289 57.84 -103.77 -11.57
N GLU A 290 58.44 -103.15 -12.59
CA GLU A 290 59.35 -103.82 -13.53
C GLU A 290 60.61 -104.34 -12.82
N VAL A 291 61.15 -103.59 -11.86
CA VAL A 291 62.33 -103.98 -11.06
C VAL A 291 62.05 -105.23 -10.20
N TYR A 292 60.80 -105.41 -9.75
CA TYR A 292 60.41 -106.56 -8.92
C TYR A 292 60.21 -107.86 -9.70
N ARG A 293 60.12 -107.81 -11.04
CA ARG A 293 59.74 -108.95 -11.88
C ARG A 293 60.81 -110.05 -11.98
N GLY A 294 62.07 -109.76 -11.67
CA GLY A 294 63.21 -110.67 -11.79
C GLY A 294 63.90 -111.07 -10.48
N MET A 295 63.35 -110.68 -9.33
CA MET A 295 63.98 -110.92 -8.02
C MET A 295 63.56 -112.27 -7.41
N GLU A 296 64.52 -112.94 -6.77
CA GLU A 296 64.31 -114.19 -6.03
C GLU A 296 63.34 -113.97 -4.84
N GLN A 297 62.49 -114.94 -4.54
CA GLN A 297 61.36 -114.76 -3.61
C GLN A 297 61.80 -114.41 -2.18
N ALA A 298 63.00 -114.85 -1.76
CA ALA A 298 63.60 -114.43 -0.50
C ALA A 298 63.97 -112.93 -0.48
N THR A 299 64.34 -112.35 -1.61
CA THR A 299 64.73 -110.93 -1.75
C THR A 299 63.51 -110.01 -1.78
N LEU A 300 62.41 -110.42 -2.42
CA LEU A 300 61.13 -109.69 -2.38
C LEU A 300 60.54 -109.65 -0.97
N LEU A 301 60.66 -110.75 -0.21
CA LEU A 301 60.27 -110.81 1.19
C LEU A 301 61.16 -109.93 2.08
N ALA A 302 62.46 -109.88 1.83
CA ALA A 302 63.40 -108.99 2.52
C ALA A 302 63.15 -107.50 2.19
N LEU A 303 62.79 -107.18 0.93
CA LEU A 303 62.45 -105.81 0.51
C LEU A 303 61.09 -105.37 1.07
N ALA A 304 60.09 -106.28 1.09
CA ALA A 304 58.82 -106.05 1.75
C ALA A 304 58.98 -105.88 3.27
N LEU A 305 59.88 -106.64 3.91
CA LEU A 305 60.27 -106.43 5.31
C LEU A 305 60.97 -105.09 5.52
N ARG A 306 61.78 -104.62 4.56
CA ARG A 306 62.45 -103.31 4.62
C ARG A 306 61.48 -102.14 4.41
N ASP A 307 60.58 -102.20 3.44
CA ASP A 307 59.55 -101.17 3.23
C ASP A 307 58.51 -101.17 4.36
N ALA A 308 58.14 -102.35 4.89
CA ALA A 308 57.32 -102.44 6.10
C ALA A 308 58.05 -101.90 7.34
N ALA A 309 59.36 -102.16 7.50
CA ALA A 309 60.17 -101.60 8.58
C ALA A 309 60.38 -100.08 8.44
N GLY A 310 60.44 -99.54 7.21
CA GLY A 310 60.46 -98.10 6.94
C GLY A 310 59.11 -97.41 7.18
N SER A 311 58.02 -98.18 7.18
CA SER A 311 56.64 -97.73 7.42
C SER A 311 56.14 -98.02 8.84
N LEU A 312 56.98 -98.62 9.70
CA LEU A 312 56.66 -98.91 11.10
C LEU A 312 57.11 -97.75 12.01
N PRO A 313 56.20 -97.09 12.73
CA PRO A 313 56.56 -96.02 13.66
C PRO A 313 57.40 -96.54 14.84
N ASN A 314 58.35 -95.75 15.34
CA ASN A 314 59.21 -96.07 16.50
C ASN A 314 58.36 -96.30 17.77
N ILE A 315 58.18 -97.56 18.21
CA ILE A 315 57.46 -97.90 19.45
C ILE A 315 58.48 -98.34 20.52
N GLY A 316 58.79 -97.44 21.46
CA GLY A 316 59.79 -97.64 22.51
C GLY A 316 59.21 -98.06 23.86
N ASN A 317 58.48 -99.19 23.95
CA ASN A 317 58.28 -100.08 25.12
C ASN A 317 56.99 -100.91 24.99
N LEU A 318 57.08 -102.25 25.05
CA LEU A 318 55.94 -103.18 25.00
C LEU A 318 55.90 -104.06 26.26
N THR A 319 54.98 -103.74 27.17
CA THR A 319 54.58 -104.61 28.29
C THR A 319 53.64 -105.68 27.74
N ILE A 320 54.08 -106.95 27.74
CA ILE A 320 53.29 -108.08 27.26
C ILE A 320 52.37 -108.53 28.40
N THR A 321 51.09 -108.14 28.34
CA THR A 321 50.02 -108.77 29.14
C THR A 321 49.38 -109.92 28.34
N PRO A 322 48.97 -111.01 28.99
CA PRO A 322 48.47 -112.23 28.32
C PRO A 322 47.19 -112.04 27.48
N ASP A 323 46.54 -110.89 27.59
CA ASP A 323 45.28 -110.59 26.88
C ASP A 323 45.45 -110.27 25.38
N LEU A 324 46.66 -109.96 24.88
CA LEU A 324 46.91 -109.69 23.45
C LEU A 324 47.18 -110.94 22.61
N LEU A 325 47.44 -112.10 23.25
CA LEU A 325 47.52 -113.41 22.57
C LEU A 325 46.16 -113.94 22.12
N SER A 326 45.06 -113.36 22.62
CA SER A 326 43.68 -113.70 22.24
C SER A 326 43.17 -112.87 21.06
N GLY A 327 43.63 -111.62 20.90
CA GLY A 327 43.19 -110.71 19.83
C GLY A 327 43.82 -111.01 18.46
N ALA A 328 45.07 -111.46 18.44
CA ALA A 328 45.79 -111.78 17.21
C ALA A 328 45.26 -113.05 16.50
N LEU A 329 44.53 -113.92 17.22
CA LEU A 329 43.81 -115.07 16.63
C LEU A 329 42.38 -114.72 16.17
N ALA A 330 41.83 -113.57 16.54
CA ALA A 330 40.47 -113.14 16.17
C ALA A 330 40.42 -112.27 14.91
N GLY A 331 41.55 -111.80 14.39
CA GLY A 331 41.62 -111.16 13.07
C GLY A 331 41.43 -112.12 11.89
N LEU A 332 41.48 -113.45 12.12
CA LEU A 332 41.22 -114.43 11.07
C LEU A 332 39.73 -114.61 10.74
N PHE A 333 38.82 -114.07 11.56
CA PHE A 333 37.39 -114.04 11.26
C PHE A 333 36.76 -112.76 11.83
N ARG A 334 36.39 -111.83 10.91
CA ARG A 334 35.27 -110.86 10.97
C ARG A 334 35.64 -109.37 10.94
N GLU A 335 35.02 -108.68 9.97
CA GLU A 335 34.88 -107.22 9.79
C GLU A 335 34.30 -106.49 11.01
N PRO A 336 34.64 -105.21 11.18
CA PRO A 336 33.62 -104.15 11.35
C PRO A 336 34.02 -102.83 10.61
N ALA A 337 33.14 -101.95 10.13
CA ALA A 337 31.93 -101.30 10.66
C ALA A 337 32.18 -100.22 11.75
N GLY A 338 31.60 -99.03 11.51
CA GLY A 338 31.40 -97.92 12.47
C GLY A 338 32.21 -96.68 12.13
N GLY A 339 31.64 -95.52 11.80
CA GLY A 339 30.70 -94.70 12.59
C GLY A 339 31.42 -93.37 12.91
N ALA A 340 30.84 -92.21 13.24
CA ALA A 340 29.48 -91.73 13.47
C ALA A 340 29.59 -90.17 13.53
N VAL A 341 28.67 -89.39 12.96
CA VAL A 341 27.61 -88.61 13.64
C VAL A 341 28.06 -87.45 14.54
N ALA A 342 27.55 -86.24 14.28
CA ALA A 342 27.01 -85.35 15.32
C ALA A 342 26.03 -84.31 14.74
N ALA A 343 24.83 -84.28 15.31
CA ALA A 343 23.76 -83.32 15.11
C ALA A 343 23.74 -82.29 16.25
N GLY A 344 23.02 -81.18 16.08
CA GLY A 344 22.68 -80.30 17.20
C GLY A 344 21.87 -79.07 16.81
N ALA A 345 20.59 -79.08 17.18
CA ALA A 345 19.62 -77.99 17.07
C ALA A 345 19.65 -77.06 18.30
N GLY A 346 19.03 -75.87 18.17
CA GLY A 346 18.60 -75.07 19.32
C GLY A 346 18.28 -73.62 18.97
N GLY A 347 17.00 -73.22 19.11
CA GLY A 347 16.58 -71.82 19.14
C GLY A 347 16.35 -71.32 20.57
N ALA A 348 16.18 -70.01 20.76
CA ALA A 348 15.29 -69.38 21.75
C ALA A 348 15.37 -67.85 21.70
N ALA A 349 14.23 -67.24 22.00
CA ALA A 349 13.96 -65.81 22.15
C ALA A 349 14.47 -65.23 23.49
N GLY A 350 14.53 -63.89 23.59
CA GLY A 350 14.69 -63.18 24.87
C GLY A 350 14.77 -61.67 24.69
N ALA A 351 13.76 -60.97 25.22
CA ALA A 351 13.62 -59.52 25.24
C ALA A 351 14.24 -58.88 26.50
N VAL A 352 14.15 -57.54 26.55
CA VAL A 352 14.04 -56.64 27.73
C VAL A 352 15.27 -55.74 28.04
N SER A 353 15.10 -54.46 27.68
CA SER A 353 15.27 -53.22 28.47
C SER A 353 16.44 -53.06 29.45
N ALA A 354 17.20 -51.97 29.27
CA ALA A 354 17.44 -51.01 30.35
C ALA A 354 17.75 -49.60 29.79
N ALA A 355 17.07 -48.61 30.38
CA ALA A 355 17.26 -47.18 30.21
C ALA A 355 18.49 -46.67 30.98
N GLY A 356 18.98 -45.47 30.62
CA GLY A 356 20.00 -44.79 31.43
C GLY A 356 20.62 -43.56 30.74
N ALA A 357 20.12 -42.39 31.08
CA ALA A 357 20.47 -41.08 30.53
C ALA A 357 21.83 -40.52 30.99
N ALA A 358 22.44 -39.66 30.16
CA ALA A 358 23.26 -38.48 30.52
C ALA A 358 23.46 -37.64 29.23
N ALA A 359 22.85 -36.48 29.01
CA ALA A 359 23.07 -35.17 29.65
C ALA A 359 24.47 -34.56 29.40
N GLY A 360 24.51 -33.49 28.59
CA GLY A 360 25.66 -32.60 28.33
C GLY A 360 25.58 -32.03 26.91
N ARG A 361 24.74 -31.03 26.60
CA ARG A 361 24.90 -29.58 26.83
C ARG A 361 26.19 -29.00 26.20
N VAL A 362 26.01 -28.08 25.24
CA VAL A 362 26.61 -26.71 25.13
C VAL A 362 27.09 -26.35 23.71
N GLN A 363 26.41 -25.35 23.13
CA GLN A 363 26.84 -24.27 22.19
C GLN A 363 27.60 -24.68 20.92
N LYS A 364 27.11 -24.34 19.72
CA LYS A 364 26.91 -22.98 19.20
C LYS A 364 26.01 -23.00 17.97
#